data_AF-A0A3S8R2U6-F1
#
_entry.id   AF-A0A3S8R2U6-F1
#
_cell.length_a   1.000
_cell.length_b   1.000
_cell.length_c   1.000
_cell.angle_alpha   90.00
_cell.angle_beta   90.00
_cell.angle_gamma   90.00
#
_symmetry.space_group_name_H-M   'P 1'
#
loop_
_entity.id
_entity.type
_entity.pdbx_description
1 polymer ?
#
loop_
_entity_poly.entity_id
_entity_poly.type
_entity_poly.pdbx_seq_one_letter_code
_entity_poly.pdbx_strand_id
1 'polypeptide(L)'
;MGKFGKWLGAGAGFTLGGPIGAIIGFAVGSFIDGISVEDFVQEQQEYQKKTGGQPRRGRATSGDFEISLLILASVVIKSDGKIDKRELDYVRMYFVKMYGKERANHAFKLFNGIIKKQVSTRQVCLQIRQYMSHATRLQLLHFLFGIAKADGQVTSVEEEEIRKIASYLYINEHDYSSIKAMFYDESDGAYKMLEITKDSTNEEVKKAYRKMAKKHHPDKLQNLGEEHKEGAKEKFQKIQAAYEQIKKERGIS
;
A
#
# COMPACT_ATOMS: atom_id res chain seq x y z
N MET A 1 -19.23 26.40 22.10
CA MET A 1 -18.67 25.28 22.88
C MET A 1 -17.73 24.32 22.09
N GLY A 2 -17.26 24.65 20.87
CA GLY A 2 -16.50 23.70 20.02
C GLY A 2 -14.98 23.62 20.24
N LYS A 3 -14.39 24.44 21.13
CA LYS A 3 -12.94 24.41 21.41
C LYS A 3 -12.59 23.38 22.49
N PHE A 4 -13.44 23.18 23.49
CA PHE A 4 -13.16 22.31 24.64
C PHE A 4 -13.19 20.80 24.28
N GLY A 5 -14.10 20.39 23.39
CA GLY A 5 -14.20 18.99 22.91
C GLY A 5 -12.96 18.51 22.15
N LYS A 6 -12.27 19.40 21.44
CA LYS A 6 -11.05 19.07 20.69
C LYS A 6 -9.86 18.77 21.61
N TRP A 7 -9.70 19.56 22.68
CA TRP A 7 -8.63 19.35 23.66
C TRP A 7 -8.93 18.16 24.58
N LEU A 8 -10.19 17.92 24.94
CA LEU A 8 -10.61 16.72 25.65
C LEU A 8 -10.42 15.46 24.81
N GLY A 9 -10.84 15.50 23.55
CA GLY A 9 -10.61 14.43 22.60
C GLY A 9 -9.12 14.17 22.44
N ALA A 10 -8.29 15.21 22.28
CA ALA A 10 -6.84 15.05 22.20
C ALA A 10 -6.23 14.44 23.47
N GLY A 11 -6.69 14.85 24.64
CA GLY A 11 -6.25 14.29 25.92
C GLY A 11 -6.63 12.83 26.08
N ALA A 12 -7.90 12.49 25.81
CA ALA A 12 -8.39 11.11 25.82
C ALA A 12 -7.63 10.26 24.81
N GLY A 13 -7.50 10.75 23.59
CA GLY A 13 -6.69 10.14 22.55
C GLY A 13 -5.25 9.90 22.99
N PHE A 14 -4.61 10.86 23.66
CA PHE A 14 -3.24 10.73 24.13
C PHE A 14 -3.07 9.62 25.16
N THR A 15 -4.02 9.54 26.10
CA THR A 15 -4.03 8.47 27.11
C THR A 15 -4.29 7.10 26.49
N LEU A 16 -5.03 7.05 25.38
CA LEU A 16 -5.55 5.82 24.78
C LEU A 16 -4.65 5.21 23.69
N GLY A 17 -3.96 6.04 22.92
CA GLY A 17 -3.11 5.60 21.80
C GLY A 17 -1.80 6.38 21.69
N GLY A 18 -1.32 6.92 22.82
CA GLY A 18 -0.13 7.76 22.86
C GLY A 18 -0.27 9.01 21.97
N PRO A 19 0.84 9.57 21.47
CA PRO A 19 0.83 10.76 20.62
C PRO A 19 -0.10 10.66 19.41
N ILE A 20 -0.25 9.47 18.83
CA ILE A 20 -1.11 9.22 17.65
C ILE A 20 -2.57 9.21 18.03
N GLY A 21 -2.91 8.50 19.10
CA GLY A 21 -4.22 8.57 19.70
C GLY A 21 -4.62 10.01 20.00
N ALA A 22 -3.68 10.89 20.41
CA ALA A 22 -3.99 12.30 20.65
C ALA A 22 -4.44 13.07 19.41
N ILE A 23 -3.89 12.77 18.23
CA ILE A 23 -4.34 13.41 16.98
C ILE A 23 -5.70 12.87 16.57
N ILE A 24 -5.91 11.56 16.71
CA ILE A 24 -7.18 10.91 16.43
C ILE A 24 -8.25 11.45 17.36
N GLY A 25 -7.96 11.52 18.65
CA GLY A 25 -8.82 12.09 19.66
C GLY A 25 -9.09 13.58 19.41
N PHE A 26 -8.11 14.35 18.94
CA PHE A 26 -8.33 15.75 18.53
C PHE A 26 -9.28 15.85 17.32
N ALA A 27 -9.15 14.95 16.35
CA ALA A 27 -10.01 14.88 15.17
C ALA A 27 -11.43 14.36 15.50
N VAL A 28 -11.53 13.36 16.39
CA VAL A 28 -12.75 12.68 16.87
C VAL A 28 -13.48 13.53 17.93
N GLY A 29 -12.78 14.41 18.65
CA GLY A 29 -13.32 15.40 19.60
C GLY A 29 -14.25 16.46 18.99
N SER A 30 -14.70 16.24 17.75
CA SER A 30 -15.72 17.00 17.02
C SER A 30 -17.16 16.46 17.18
N PHE A 31 -17.38 15.50 18.09
CA PHE A 31 -18.66 14.97 18.65
C PHE A 31 -19.49 13.94 17.85
N ILE A 32 -19.83 12.86 18.59
CA ILE A 32 -21.02 11.99 18.69
C ILE A 32 -21.80 11.67 17.39
N ASP A 33 -21.61 10.45 16.89
CA ASP A 33 -22.65 9.41 16.83
C ASP A 33 -22.02 8.06 16.46
N GLY A 34 -22.23 7.03 17.29
CA GLY A 34 -22.01 5.62 16.95
C GLY A 34 -20.72 4.92 17.43
N ILE A 35 -19.72 5.62 17.97
CA ILE A 35 -18.59 5.02 18.70
C ILE A 35 -18.31 5.94 19.90
N SER A 36 -18.56 5.46 21.11
CA SER A 36 -18.30 6.26 22.31
C SER A 36 -16.82 6.26 22.64
N VAL A 37 -16.34 7.34 23.26
CA VAL A 37 -14.98 7.36 23.85
C VAL A 37 -14.86 6.24 24.90
N GLU A 38 -15.97 5.84 25.53
CA GLU A 38 -16.01 4.74 26.49
C GLU A 38 -15.63 3.40 25.86
N ASP A 39 -16.10 3.07 24.64
CA ASP A 39 -15.75 1.82 23.95
C ASP A 39 -14.23 1.71 23.70
N PHE A 40 -13.60 2.83 23.31
CA PHE A 40 -12.15 2.90 23.08
C PHE A 40 -11.34 2.86 24.39
N VAL A 41 -11.85 3.44 25.47
CA VAL A 41 -11.26 3.41 26.82
C VAL A 41 -11.30 2.01 27.43
N GLN A 42 -12.41 1.30 27.28
CA GLN A 42 -12.60 -0.03 27.85
C GLN A 42 -11.65 -1.06 27.21
N GLU A 43 -11.45 -0.96 25.90
CA GLU A 43 -10.59 -1.87 25.12
C GLU A 43 -9.11 -1.72 25.48
N GLN A 44 -8.63 -0.48 25.70
CA GLN A 44 -7.25 -0.24 26.15
C GLN A 44 -7.04 -0.72 27.60
N GLN A 45 -8.04 -0.56 28.48
CA GLN A 45 -7.98 -1.05 29.86
C GLN A 45 -7.92 -2.58 29.92
N GLU A 46 -8.66 -3.30 29.08
CA GLU A 46 -8.55 -4.75 28.97
C GLU A 46 -7.19 -5.19 28.42
N TYR A 47 -6.63 -4.45 27.45
CA TYR A 47 -5.30 -4.74 26.91
C TYR A 47 -4.19 -4.53 27.96
N GLN A 48 -4.24 -3.43 28.72
CA GLN A 48 -3.30 -3.16 29.81
C GLN A 48 -3.45 -4.17 30.96
N LYS A 49 -4.66 -4.67 31.24
CA LYS A 49 -4.88 -5.77 32.20
C LYS A 49 -4.27 -7.10 31.73
N LYS A 50 -4.32 -7.39 30.42
CA LYS A 50 -3.76 -8.61 29.82
C LYS A 50 -2.24 -8.56 29.60
N THR A 51 -1.67 -7.37 29.42
CA THR A 51 -0.23 -7.14 29.29
C THR A 51 0.30 -6.45 30.54
N GLY A 52 0.61 -7.22 31.59
CA GLY A 52 1.03 -6.73 32.91
C GLY A 52 2.40 -6.01 32.93
N GLY A 53 2.55 -4.89 32.23
CA GLY A 53 3.77 -4.10 32.17
C GLY A 53 3.53 -2.60 32.35
N GLN A 54 4.29 -1.97 33.25
CA GLN A 54 4.30 -0.52 33.47
C GLN A 54 4.42 0.27 32.15
N PRO A 55 3.73 1.42 32.00
CA PRO A 55 3.84 2.27 30.84
C PRO A 55 5.27 2.85 30.73
N ARG A 56 6.10 2.23 29.90
CA ARG A 56 7.41 2.78 29.52
C ARG A 56 7.17 3.98 28.60
N ARG A 57 7.40 5.19 29.14
CA ARG A 57 7.51 6.44 28.37
C ARG A 57 8.39 6.22 27.13
N GLY A 58 7.79 6.29 25.93
CA GLY A 58 8.53 6.45 24.68
C GLY A 58 8.39 5.36 23.61
N ARG A 59 7.65 4.27 23.82
CA ARG A 59 7.43 3.24 22.78
C ARG A 59 5.97 3.25 22.34
N ALA A 60 5.72 3.38 21.03
CA ALA A 60 4.38 3.20 20.45
C ALA A 60 3.85 1.82 20.85
N THR A 61 2.59 1.78 21.30
CA THR A 61 1.93 0.50 21.60
C THR A 61 1.55 -0.21 20.31
N SER A 62 1.29 -1.52 20.38
CA SER A 62 0.80 -2.29 19.22
C SER A 62 -0.50 -1.73 18.64
N GLY A 63 -1.36 -1.12 19.48
CA GLY A 63 -2.59 -0.46 19.07
C GLY A 63 -2.35 0.83 18.27
N ASP A 64 -1.32 1.61 18.61
CA ASP A 64 -0.99 2.87 17.92
C ASP A 64 -0.59 2.61 16.46
N PHE A 65 0.14 1.51 16.23
CA PHE A 65 0.53 1.04 14.91
C PHE A 65 -0.68 0.57 14.10
N GLU A 66 -1.53 -0.24 14.71
CA GLU A 66 -2.73 -0.79 14.10
C GLU A 66 -3.66 0.31 13.55
N ILE A 67 -3.91 1.35 14.34
CA ILE A 67 -4.76 2.47 13.92
C ILE A 67 -4.07 3.36 12.88
N SER A 68 -2.75 3.56 13.00
CA SER A 68 -1.98 4.28 11.97
C SER A 68 -2.06 3.60 10.62
N LEU A 69 -2.00 2.27 10.61
CA LEU A 69 -2.11 1.43 9.43
C LEU A 69 -3.50 1.57 8.79
N LEU A 70 -4.57 1.55 9.60
CA LEU A 70 -5.94 1.79 9.16
C LEU A 70 -6.13 3.19 8.56
N ILE A 71 -5.56 4.23 9.16
CA ILE A 71 -5.68 5.59 8.63
C ILE A 71 -5.00 5.68 7.27
N LEU A 72 -3.76 5.21 7.14
CA LEU A 72 -3.04 5.28 5.87
C LEU A 72 -3.69 4.39 4.80
N ALA A 73 -4.21 3.22 5.16
CA ALA A 73 -5.04 2.41 4.28
C ALA A 73 -6.27 3.17 3.76
N SER A 74 -6.98 3.88 4.65
CA SER A 74 -8.15 4.68 4.26
C SER A 74 -7.82 5.83 3.31
N VAL A 75 -6.60 6.37 3.39
CA VAL A 75 -6.15 7.43 2.48
C VAL A 75 -5.93 6.88 1.07
N VAL A 76 -5.27 5.72 0.95
CA VAL A 76 -5.04 5.06 -0.36
C VAL A 76 -6.36 4.62 -1.00
N ILE A 77 -7.20 3.90 -0.26
CA ILE A 77 -8.50 3.37 -0.73
C ILE A 77 -9.46 4.48 -1.19
N LYS A 78 -9.31 5.70 -0.68
CA LYS A 78 -10.19 6.83 -1.05
C LYS A 78 -9.58 7.74 -2.10
N SER A 79 -8.36 7.47 -2.56
CA SER A 79 -7.58 8.40 -3.39
C SER A 79 -8.23 8.66 -4.75
N ASP A 80 -8.87 7.66 -5.34
CA ASP A 80 -9.59 7.75 -6.63
C ASP A 80 -11.09 8.08 -6.48
N GLY A 81 -11.57 8.22 -5.23
CA GLY A 81 -12.96 8.54 -4.89
C GLY A 81 -13.93 7.34 -4.92
N LYS A 82 -13.46 6.12 -5.21
CA LYS A 82 -14.27 4.90 -5.20
C LYS A 82 -13.69 3.92 -4.18
N ILE A 83 -14.56 3.32 -3.38
CA ILE A 83 -14.12 2.32 -2.40
C ILE A 83 -14.32 0.94 -3.02
N ASP A 84 -13.25 0.22 -3.34
CA ASP A 84 -13.33 -1.14 -3.86
C ASP A 84 -13.39 -2.17 -2.72
N LYS A 85 -14.30 -3.14 -2.84
CA LYS A 85 -14.47 -4.21 -1.85
C LYS A 85 -13.21 -5.07 -1.72
N ARG A 86 -12.46 -5.28 -2.81
CA ARG A 86 -11.24 -6.10 -2.85
C ARG A 86 -10.13 -5.48 -2.00
N GLU A 87 -9.99 -4.16 -2.02
CA GLU A 87 -9.05 -3.44 -1.16
C GLU A 87 -9.44 -3.57 0.31
N LEU A 88 -10.72 -3.41 0.64
CA LEU A 88 -11.24 -3.60 2.00
C LEU A 88 -11.01 -5.02 2.51
N ASP A 89 -11.28 -6.02 1.67
CA ASP A 89 -11.08 -7.42 1.98
C ASP A 89 -9.58 -7.74 2.16
N TYR A 90 -8.69 -7.11 1.36
CA TYR A 90 -7.24 -7.22 1.54
C TYR A 90 -6.79 -6.70 2.90
N VAL A 91 -7.22 -5.49 3.28
CA VAL A 91 -6.91 -4.92 4.60
C VAL A 91 -7.42 -5.85 5.70
N ARG A 92 -8.62 -6.42 5.54
CA ARG A 92 -9.22 -7.30 6.55
C ARG A 92 -8.40 -8.57 6.72
N MET A 93 -8.05 -9.21 5.61
CA MET A 93 -7.28 -10.43 5.62
C MET A 93 -5.87 -10.21 6.20
N TYR A 94 -5.25 -9.07 5.88
CA TYR A 94 -3.96 -8.68 6.46
C TYR A 94 -4.04 -8.59 7.99
N PHE A 95 -5.05 -7.91 8.52
CA PHE A 95 -5.22 -7.75 9.97
C PHE A 95 -5.58 -9.07 10.66
N VAL A 96 -6.44 -9.91 10.05
CA VAL A 96 -6.75 -11.24 10.59
C VAL A 96 -5.47 -12.07 10.69
N LYS A 97 -4.60 -12.04 9.66
CA LYS A 97 -3.33 -12.78 9.64
C LYS A 97 -2.36 -12.30 10.71
N MET A 98 -2.31 -10.98 10.96
CA MET A 98 -1.34 -10.39 11.90
C MET A 98 -1.81 -10.45 13.36
N TYR A 99 -3.11 -10.28 13.60
CA TYR A 99 -3.66 -10.01 14.93
C TYR A 99 -4.77 -10.97 15.37
N GLY A 100 -5.21 -11.86 14.49
CA GLY A 100 -6.33 -12.75 14.73
C GLY A 100 -7.70 -12.14 14.43
N LYS A 101 -8.72 -13.00 14.34
CA LYS A 101 -10.07 -12.65 13.85
C LYS A 101 -10.80 -11.64 14.76
N GLU A 102 -10.74 -11.84 16.06
CA GLU A 102 -11.38 -10.96 17.06
C GLU A 102 -10.86 -9.53 16.94
N ARG A 103 -9.54 -9.36 17.00
CA ARG A 103 -8.88 -8.06 16.93
C ARG A 103 -9.09 -7.37 15.58
N ALA A 104 -9.01 -8.13 14.48
CA ALA A 104 -9.31 -7.59 13.16
C ALA A 104 -10.77 -7.10 13.03
N ASN A 105 -11.75 -7.78 13.63
CA ASN A 105 -13.14 -7.32 13.62
C ASN A 105 -13.29 -5.98 14.37
N HIS A 106 -12.57 -5.78 15.47
CA HIS A 106 -12.58 -4.54 16.23
C HIS A 106 -11.92 -3.40 15.45
N ALA A 107 -10.73 -3.65 14.90
CA ALA A 107 -10.03 -2.74 14.01
C ALA A 107 -10.92 -2.25 12.85
N PHE A 108 -11.71 -3.15 12.25
CA PHE A 108 -12.62 -2.82 11.16
C PHE A 108 -13.86 -2.03 11.57
N LYS A 109 -14.35 -2.18 12.82
CA LYS A 109 -15.39 -1.29 13.36
C LYS A 109 -14.88 0.15 13.42
N LEU A 110 -13.64 0.35 13.89
CA LEU A 110 -12.98 1.67 13.92
C LEU A 110 -12.72 2.21 12.51
N PHE A 111 -12.26 1.35 11.60
CA PHE A 111 -11.96 1.71 10.21
C PHE A 111 -13.17 2.34 9.49
N ASN A 112 -14.37 1.78 9.68
CA ASN A 112 -15.60 2.33 9.12
C ASN A 112 -15.94 3.75 9.62
N GLY A 113 -15.48 4.11 10.83
CA GLY A 113 -15.56 5.47 11.35
C GLY A 113 -14.51 6.39 10.71
N ILE A 114 -13.27 5.90 10.60
CA ILE A 114 -12.13 6.63 10.05
C ILE A 114 -12.34 6.96 8.57
N ILE A 115 -12.83 6.00 7.78
CA ILE A 115 -13.03 6.16 6.33
C ILE A 115 -14.01 7.29 6.00
N LYS A 116 -14.85 7.75 6.93
CA LYS A 116 -15.80 8.86 6.73
C LYS A 116 -15.22 10.24 7.09
N LYS A 117 -14.03 10.31 7.67
CA LYS A 117 -13.44 11.55 8.20
C LYS A 117 -12.24 11.99 7.37
N GLN A 118 -11.93 13.28 7.46
CA GLN A 118 -10.73 13.86 6.89
C GLN A 118 -9.66 13.92 7.98
N VAL A 119 -8.62 13.10 7.85
CA VAL A 119 -7.47 13.07 8.76
C VAL A 119 -6.24 13.58 8.00
N SER A 120 -5.40 14.37 8.65
CA SER A 120 -4.18 14.87 8.01
C SER A 120 -3.15 13.75 7.83
N THR A 121 -3.02 13.23 6.61
CA THR A 121 -2.01 12.23 6.23
C THR A 121 -0.61 12.63 6.70
N ARG A 122 -0.25 13.90 6.49
CA ARG A 122 1.06 14.45 6.88
C ARG A 122 1.31 14.32 8.38
N GLN A 123 0.33 14.65 9.23
CA GLN A 123 0.50 14.57 10.68
C GLN A 123 0.70 13.14 11.16
N VAL A 124 -0.10 12.21 10.63
CA VAL A 124 0.02 10.78 10.94
C VAL A 124 1.40 10.24 10.54
N CYS A 125 1.85 10.53 9.32
CA CYS A 125 3.16 10.10 8.85
C CYS A 125 4.33 10.67 9.68
N LEU A 126 4.24 11.93 10.14
CA LEU A 126 5.29 12.53 10.98
C LEU A 126 5.42 11.80 12.33
N GLN A 127 4.32 11.33 12.91
CA GLN A 127 4.35 10.57 14.16
C GLN A 127 4.88 9.17 13.95
N ILE A 128 4.43 8.48 12.89
CA ILE A 128 4.99 7.20 12.49
C ILE A 128 6.51 7.31 12.34
N ARG A 129 6.99 8.37 11.66
CA ARG A 129 8.41 8.66 11.51
C ARG A 129 9.15 8.83 12.84
N GLN A 130 8.51 9.47 13.83
CA GLN A 130 9.12 9.75 15.12
C GLN A 130 9.22 8.51 16.01
N TYR A 131 8.25 7.59 15.94
CA TYR A 131 8.13 6.49 16.90
C TYR A 131 8.40 5.10 16.31
N MET A 132 8.58 4.98 14.99
CA MET A 132 8.80 3.69 14.33
C MET A 132 10.14 3.62 13.61
N SER A 133 10.70 2.40 13.60
CA SER A 133 11.96 2.13 12.90
C SER A 133 11.83 2.34 11.39
N HIS A 134 12.94 2.51 10.69
CA HIS A 134 12.93 2.55 9.23
C HIS A 134 12.33 1.27 8.62
N ALA A 135 12.72 0.09 9.11
CA ALA A 135 12.19 -1.19 8.64
C ALA A 135 10.66 -1.29 8.76
N THR A 136 10.09 -0.81 9.88
CA THR A 136 8.64 -0.78 10.08
C THR A 136 7.94 0.14 9.08
N ARG A 137 8.58 1.28 8.73
CA ARG A 137 8.06 2.20 7.71
C ARG A 137 8.08 1.56 6.31
N LEU A 138 9.11 0.79 5.98
CA LEU A 138 9.18 0.01 4.73
C LEU A 138 8.08 -1.05 4.66
N GLN A 139 7.81 -1.76 5.76
CA GLN A 139 6.70 -2.71 5.84
C GLN A 139 5.34 -2.04 5.64
N LEU A 140 5.16 -0.85 6.21
CA LEU A 140 3.96 -0.05 6.00
C LEU A 140 3.80 0.30 4.51
N LEU A 141 4.87 0.78 3.87
CA LEU A 141 4.85 1.12 2.45
C LEU A 141 4.50 -0.11 1.58
N HIS A 142 5.11 -1.26 1.86
CA HIS A 142 4.79 -2.53 1.20
C HIS A 142 3.32 -2.91 1.38
N PHE A 143 2.77 -2.75 2.59
CA PHE A 143 1.35 -2.99 2.83
C PHE A 143 0.45 -2.05 2.00
N LEU A 144 0.78 -0.77 1.88
CA LEU A 144 -0.01 0.19 1.09
C LEU A 144 -0.03 -0.17 -0.40
N PHE A 145 1.11 -0.59 -0.97
CA PHE A 145 1.12 -1.11 -2.34
C PHE A 145 0.33 -2.41 -2.49
N GLY A 146 0.32 -3.25 -1.46
CA GLY A 146 -0.52 -4.46 -1.42
C GLY A 146 -2.02 -4.16 -1.47
N ILE A 147 -2.45 -3.06 -0.84
CA ILE A 147 -3.83 -2.58 -0.95
C ILE A 147 -4.13 -2.16 -2.38
N ALA A 148 -3.34 -1.25 -2.94
CA ALA A 148 -3.58 -0.73 -4.29
C ALA A 148 -3.56 -1.85 -5.34
N LYS A 149 -2.71 -2.86 -5.17
CA LYS A 149 -2.64 -4.02 -6.08
C LYS A 149 -3.78 -5.04 -5.87
N ALA A 150 -4.59 -4.93 -4.81
CA ALA A 150 -5.60 -5.93 -4.45
C ALA A 150 -6.66 -6.14 -5.54
N ASP A 151 -6.88 -5.13 -6.37
CA ASP A 151 -7.84 -5.14 -7.46
C ASP A 151 -7.24 -5.66 -8.79
N GLY A 152 -5.93 -5.90 -8.82
CA GLY A 152 -5.16 -6.37 -9.96
C GLY A 152 -4.17 -5.36 -10.53
N GLN A 153 -4.28 -4.06 -10.24
CA GLN A 153 -3.39 -3.03 -10.78
C GLN A 153 -3.20 -1.85 -9.82
N VAL A 154 -2.01 -1.27 -9.79
CA VAL A 154 -1.80 -0.01 -9.06
C VAL A 154 -2.06 1.14 -10.02
N THR A 155 -3.07 1.96 -9.77
CA THR A 155 -3.37 3.14 -10.60
C THR A 155 -2.37 4.27 -10.35
N SER A 156 -2.29 5.23 -11.27
CA SER A 156 -1.41 6.39 -11.11
C SER A 156 -1.79 7.27 -9.91
N VAL A 157 -3.08 7.38 -9.60
CA VAL A 157 -3.62 8.17 -8.48
C VAL A 157 -3.21 7.55 -7.14
N GLU A 158 -3.35 6.23 -7.00
CA GLU A 158 -2.91 5.53 -5.80
C GLU A 158 -1.39 5.57 -5.65
N GLU A 159 -0.64 5.40 -6.74
CA GLU A 159 0.83 5.53 -6.72
C GLU A 159 1.26 6.91 -6.20
N GLU A 160 0.62 7.98 -6.68
CA GLU A 160 0.94 9.35 -6.27
C GLU A 160 0.69 9.55 -4.78
N GLU A 161 -0.43 9.06 -4.25
CA GLU A 161 -0.74 9.17 -2.82
C GLU A 161 0.20 8.30 -1.97
N ILE A 162 0.54 7.08 -2.42
CA ILE A 162 1.54 6.22 -1.76
C ILE A 162 2.93 6.87 -1.78
N ARG A 163 3.33 7.52 -2.88
CA ARG A 163 4.60 8.26 -2.98
C ARG A 163 4.66 9.42 -1.99
N LYS A 164 3.58 10.19 -1.90
CA LYS A 164 3.46 11.29 -0.92
C LYS A 164 3.55 10.79 0.52
N ILE A 165 2.90 9.66 0.83
CA ILE A 165 3.03 8.99 2.13
C ILE A 165 4.49 8.60 2.37
N ALA A 166 5.17 7.98 1.40
CA ALA A 166 6.58 7.59 1.51
C ALA A 166 7.49 8.79 1.82
N SER A 167 7.26 9.93 1.16
CA SER A 167 7.97 11.19 1.44
C SER A 167 7.76 11.67 2.88
N TYR A 168 6.52 11.67 3.38
CA TYR A 168 6.25 12.08 4.76
C TYR A 168 6.80 11.09 5.79
N LEU A 169 6.82 9.80 5.44
CA LEU A 169 7.47 8.77 6.22
C LEU A 169 8.98 8.85 6.16
N TYR A 170 9.59 9.73 5.36
CA TYR A 170 11.05 9.83 5.19
C TYR A 170 11.67 8.49 4.75
N ILE A 171 11.07 7.93 3.70
CA ILE A 171 11.59 6.79 2.93
C ILE A 171 12.28 7.37 1.70
N ASN A 172 13.48 6.88 1.39
CA ASN A 172 14.25 7.36 0.25
C ASN A 172 13.74 6.76 -1.07
N GLU A 173 14.09 7.37 -2.21
CA GLU A 173 13.63 6.94 -3.53
C GLU A 173 14.09 5.52 -3.92
N HIS A 174 15.25 5.08 -3.44
CA HIS A 174 15.75 3.73 -3.73
C HIS A 174 14.86 2.67 -3.06
N ASP A 175 14.57 2.84 -1.77
CA ASP A 175 13.71 1.92 -1.03
C ASP A 175 12.27 1.96 -1.55
N TYR A 176 11.77 3.16 -1.86
CA TYR A 176 10.47 3.33 -2.50
C TYR A 176 10.39 2.56 -3.82
N SER A 177 11.37 2.75 -4.71
CA SER A 177 11.41 2.10 -6.02
C SER A 177 11.54 0.58 -5.91
N SER A 178 12.35 0.11 -4.96
CA SER A 178 12.54 -1.32 -4.70
C SER A 178 11.25 -1.98 -4.23
N ILE A 179 10.51 -1.35 -3.32
CA ILE A 179 9.21 -1.85 -2.87
C ILE A 179 8.19 -1.75 -3.99
N LYS A 180 8.10 -0.62 -4.68
CA LYS A 180 7.21 -0.42 -5.83
C LYS A 180 7.37 -1.57 -6.84
N ALA A 181 8.61 -1.92 -7.19
CA ALA A 181 8.88 -2.99 -8.15
C ALA A 181 8.30 -4.36 -7.76
N MET A 182 8.07 -4.64 -6.48
CA MET A 182 7.45 -5.89 -6.01
C MET A 182 5.97 -6.01 -6.38
N PHE A 183 5.30 -4.90 -6.71
CA PHE A 183 3.85 -4.84 -6.97
C PHE A 183 3.49 -4.50 -8.41
N TYR A 184 4.47 -4.04 -9.17
CA TYR A 184 4.33 -3.81 -10.60
C TYR A 184 4.85 -5.07 -11.28
N ASP A 185 3.92 -5.86 -11.82
CA ASP A 185 4.26 -7.05 -12.58
C ASP A 185 5.30 -6.69 -13.65
N GLU A 186 6.33 -7.52 -13.82
CA GLU A 186 7.34 -7.47 -14.90
C GLU A 186 6.72 -7.31 -16.31
N SER A 187 5.41 -7.53 -16.43
CA SER A 187 4.52 -7.14 -17.54
C SER A 187 4.84 -5.78 -18.17
N ASP A 188 5.08 -4.71 -17.40
CA ASP A 188 5.42 -3.40 -17.96
C ASP A 188 6.72 -3.45 -18.78
N GLY A 189 7.69 -4.23 -18.30
CA GLY A 189 8.90 -4.56 -19.04
C GLY A 189 8.60 -5.40 -20.28
N ALA A 190 7.66 -6.34 -20.20
CA ALA A 190 7.25 -7.17 -21.33
C ALA A 190 6.58 -6.36 -22.46
N TYR A 191 5.62 -5.49 -22.14
CA TYR A 191 4.96 -4.63 -23.14
C TYR A 191 5.96 -3.63 -23.75
N LYS A 192 6.84 -3.03 -22.92
CA LYS A 192 7.93 -2.17 -23.41
C LYS A 192 8.92 -2.92 -24.29
N MET A 193 9.20 -4.20 -23.99
CA MET A 193 10.09 -5.04 -24.80
C MET A 193 9.51 -5.33 -26.19
N LEU A 194 8.17 -5.34 -26.30
CA LEU A 194 7.46 -5.40 -27.57
C LEU A 194 7.19 -4.02 -28.19
N GLU A 195 7.72 -2.93 -27.60
CA GLU A 195 7.52 -1.54 -28.04
C GLU A 195 6.03 -1.13 -28.09
N ILE A 196 5.22 -1.61 -27.15
CA ILE A 196 3.77 -1.35 -27.05
C ILE A 196 3.35 -0.98 -25.61
N THR A 197 2.12 -0.51 -25.45
CA THR A 197 1.54 -0.18 -24.13
C THR A 197 0.58 -1.28 -23.67
N LYS A 198 0.24 -1.27 -22.38
CA LYS A 198 -0.78 -2.16 -21.81
C LYS A 198 -2.18 -1.96 -22.41
N ASP A 199 -2.46 -0.78 -22.95
CA ASP A 199 -3.75 -0.48 -23.59
C ASP A 199 -3.85 -1.06 -25.01
N SER A 200 -2.75 -1.56 -25.58
CA SER A 200 -2.75 -2.19 -26.90
C SER A 200 -3.70 -3.39 -26.92
N THR A 201 -4.43 -3.55 -28.01
CA THR A 201 -5.32 -4.69 -28.27
C THR A 201 -4.54 -6.00 -28.42
N ASN A 202 -5.21 -7.15 -28.25
CA ASN A 202 -4.56 -8.46 -28.40
C ASN A 202 -3.97 -8.68 -29.81
N GLU A 203 -4.59 -8.09 -30.83
CA GLU A 203 -4.06 -8.13 -32.20
C GLU A 203 -2.79 -7.29 -32.36
N GLU A 204 -2.73 -6.12 -31.71
CA GLU A 204 -1.53 -5.29 -31.68
C GLU A 204 -0.38 -5.97 -30.94
N VAL A 205 -0.66 -6.68 -29.85
CA VAL A 205 0.34 -7.49 -29.13
C VAL A 205 0.92 -8.56 -30.05
N LYS A 206 0.08 -9.37 -30.72
CA LYS A 206 0.51 -10.41 -31.66
C LYS A 206 1.32 -9.82 -32.82
N LYS A 207 0.89 -8.67 -33.35
CA LYS A 207 1.57 -7.96 -34.45
C LYS A 207 2.95 -7.44 -34.01
N ALA A 208 3.04 -6.85 -32.83
CA ALA A 208 4.28 -6.35 -32.25
C ALA A 208 5.29 -7.48 -31.99
N TYR A 209 4.83 -8.61 -31.43
CA TYR A 209 5.67 -9.80 -31.26
C TYR A 209 6.27 -10.27 -32.59
N ARG A 210 5.44 -10.46 -33.63
CA ARG A 210 5.92 -10.88 -34.96
C ARG A 210 6.94 -9.89 -35.55
N LYS A 211 6.71 -8.59 -35.37
CA LYS A 211 7.63 -7.53 -35.81
C LYS A 211 8.98 -7.65 -35.10
N MET A 212 8.97 -7.76 -33.77
CA MET A 212 10.19 -7.82 -32.95
C MET A 212 10.95 -9.12 -33.13
N ALA A 213 10.26 -10.27 -33.20
CA ALA A 213 10.84 -11.56 -33.51
C ALA A 213 11.54 -11.55 -34.87
N LYS A 214 10.92 -10.96 -35.90
CA LYS A 214 11.54 -10.82 -37.24
C LYS A 214 12.74 -9.88 -37.25
N LYS A 215 12.73 -8.83 -36.42
CA LYS A 215 13.82 -7.84 -36.31
C LYS A 215 15.05 -8.41 -35.62
N HIS A 216 14.85 -9.27 -34.61
CA HIS A 216 15.92 -9.83 -33.78
C HIS A 216 16.17 -11.32 -34.00
N HIS A 217 15.63 -11.91 -35.08
CA HIS A 217 15.83 -13.33 -35.37
C HIS A 217 17.32 -13.62 -35.63
N PRO A 218 17.91 -14.66 -35.02
CA PRO A 218 19.33 -15.00 -35.19
C PRO A 218 19.71 -15.22 -36.66
N ASP A 219 18.81 -15.79 -37.48
CA ASP A 219 19.06 -16.01 -38.92
C ASP A 219 19.24 -14.74 -39.74
N LYS A 220 18.68 -13.60 -39.30
CA LYS A 220 18.82 -12.34 -40.05
C LYS A 220 20.16 -11.65 -39.83
N LEU A 221 20.95 -12.14 -38.87
CA LEU A 221 22.21 -11.53 -38.45
C LEU A 221 23.40 -12.46 -38.70
N GLN A 222 23.22 -13.51 -39.53
CA GLN A 222 24.26 -14.49 -39.87
C GLN A 222 25.50 -13.89 -40.53
N ASN A 223 25.38 -12.72 -41.18
CA ASN A 223 26.48 -12.03 -41.87
C ASN A 223 27.32 -11.11 -40.96
N LEU A 224 26.97 -11.02 -39.68
CA LEU A 224 27.68 -10.25 -38.66
C LEU A 224 28.36 -11.26 -37.73
N GLY A 225 29.62 -11.03 -37.34
CA GLY A 225 30.46 -12.00 -36.60
C GLY A 225 29.81 -12.58 -35.33
N GLU A 226 30.42 -13.63 -34.77
CA GLU A 226 29.85 -14.47 -33.68
C GLU A 226 29.30 -13.67 -32.48
N GLU A 227 29.94 -12.57 -32.08
CA GLU A 227 29.48 -11.72 -30.97
C GLU A 227 28.09 -11.09 -31.21
N HIS A 228 27.76 -10.76 -32.46
CA HIS A 228 26.45 -10.22 -32.82
C HIS A 228 25.36 -11.28 -32.84
N LYS A 229 25.72 -12.55 -33.06
CA LYS A 229 24.79 -13.69 -33.04
C LYS A 229 24.33 -13.99 -31.62
N GLU A 230 25.25 -13.91 -30.65
CA GLU A 230 24.96 -14.19 -29.25
C GLU A 230 24.03 -13.12 -28.64
N GLY A 231 24.33 -11.83 -28.88
CA GLY A 231 23.45 -10.74 -28.45
C GLY A 231 22.06 -10.77 -29.10
N ALA A 232 21.98 -11.17 -30.37
CA ALA A 232 20.69 -11.35 -31.06
C ALA A 232 19.88 -12.50 -30.48
N LYS A 233 20.52 -13.63 -30.20
CA LYS A 233 19.89 -14.80 -29.58
C LYS A 233 19.35 -14.47 -28.20
N GLU A 234 20.13 -13.78 -27.36
CA GLU A 234 19.68 -13.35 -26.04
C GLU A 234 18.50 -12.38 -26.14
N LYS A 235 18.56 -11.42 -27.07
CA LYS A 235 17.48 -10.47 -27.29
C LYS A 235 16.20 -11.16 -27.79
N PHE A 236 16.32 -12.14 -28.67
CA PHE A 236 15.21 -12.93 -29.18
C PHE A 236 14.54 -13.75 -28.07
N GLN A 237 15.32 -14.40 -27.21
CA GLN A 237 14.80 -15.14 -26.06
C GLN A 237 14.04 -14.22 -25.10
N LYS A 238 14.54 -13.02 -24.83
CA LYS A 238 13.85 -12.03 -24.00
C LYS A 238 12.53 -11.58 -24.62
N ILE A 239 12.48 -11.34 -25.95
CA ILE A 239 11.26 -10.99 -26.68
C ILE A 239 10.22 -12.13 -26.58
N GLN A 240 10.66 -13.38 -26.70
CA GLN A 240 9.77 -14.54 -26.57
C GLN A 240 9.21 -14.67 -25.14
N ALA A 241 10.06 -14.53 -24.12
CA ALA A 241 9.63 -14.55 -22.72
C ALA A 241 8.62 -13.43 -22.40
N ALA A 242 8.86 -12.21 -22.91
CA ALA A 242 7.93 -11.09 -22.79
C ALA A 242 6.56 -11.40 -23.42
N TYR A 243 6.53 -11.98 -24.61
CA TYR A 243 5.28 -12.32 -25.27
C TYR A 243 4.51 -13.44 -24.54
N GLU A 244 5.18 -14.49 -24.07
CA GLU A 244 4.54 -15.56 -23.29
C GLU A 244 3.95 -15.04 -21.97
N GLN A 245 4.65 -14.11 -21.30
CA GLN A 245 4.13 -13.45 -20.10
C GLN A 245 2.84 -12.67 -20.41
N ILE A 246 2.81 -11.89 -21.49
CA ILE A 246 1.62 -11.13 -21.91
C ILE A 246 0.47 -12.08 -22.31
N LYS A 247 0.76 -13.18 -23.00
CA LYS A 247 -0.25 -14.18 -23.36
C LYS A 247 -0.91 -14.79 -22.12
N LYS A 248 -0.11 -15.15 -21.12
CA LYS A 248 -0.59 -15.70 -19.85
C LYS A 248 -1.43 -14.69 -19.07
N GLU A 249 -0.99 -13.44 -19.02
CA GLU A 249 -1.69 -12.33 -18.35
C GLU A 249 -3.08 -12.08 -18.98
N ARG A 250 -3.18 -12.13 -20.31
CA ARG A 250 -4.38 -11.76 -21.06
C ARG A 250 -5.27 -12.93 -21.49
N GLY A 251 -4.88 -14.16 -21.18
CA GLY A 251 -5.59 -15.36 -21.64
C GLY A 251 -5.61 -15.53 -23.17
N ILE A 252 -4.56 -15.08 -23.86
CA ILE A 252 -4.44 -15.19 -25.32
C ILE A 252 -3.93 -16.61 -25.65
N SER A 253 -4.70 -17.38 -26.42
CA SER A 253 -4.26 -18.67 -26.97
C SER A 253 -3.21 -18.49 -28.07
#